data_AF-A0A292IJ25-F1
#
_entry.id   AF-A0A292IJ25-F1
#
_cell.length_a   1.000
_cell.length_b   1.000
_cell.length_c   1.000
_cell.angle_alpha   90.00
_cell.angle_beta   90.00
_cell.angle_gamma   90.00
#
_symmetry.space_group_name_H-M   'P 1'
#
loop_
_entity.id
_entity.type
_entity.pdbx_description
1 polymer ?
#
loop_
_entity_poly.entity_id
_entity_poly.type
_entity_poly.pdbx_seq_one_letter_code
_entity_poly.pdbx_strand_id
1 'polypeptide(L)'
;MEKNKKIINPSTQKQPKIYAYSLDERQAPNFVGHIKIGETTKDIETRVDEQTKTAGLQVKILFWKLARKNDGTWFRVTDLHRYFEFNNIKRSKETGGPNGNEWFDFKGREADALKLTEKFIASDYDPLINSQDRKDYTLRAEQSEAVNVTLNYFHSQKEPKEFLWNAKPRFGKTLTTYDFMRKIQARNVLILCNRPTIANSWFNDFDDFISWRIDEGYRFVSESPAIKQNSMSYQEYENYKTEHPNKPIRRIAFVSLQDFKGAKFAGDSYEKLAWMQEVDWDVIVLDEVHEAIDTPKSQAALNSLRTKFALHLSGTPFKAIATEKFREDQIFNWSYHDGQKAKNDWDENNG
;
A
#
# COMPACT_ATOMS: atom_id res chain seq x y z
N MET A 1 -60.08 13.01 5.87
CA MET A 1 -59.29 13.89 6.76
C MET A 1 -57.92 13.26 6.93
N GLU A 2 -56.89 14.07 6.69
CA GLU A 2 -55.53 13.69 6.30
C GLU A 2 -54.76 12.97 7.41
N LYS A 3 -54.02 11.91 7.04
CA LYS A 3 -52.95 11.35 7.88
C LYS A 3 -51.65 12.06 7.51
N ASN A 4 -51.11 12.81 8.47
CA ASN A 4 -49.80 13.45 8.45
C ASN A 4 -48.71 12.54 7.85
N LYS A 5 -48.22 12.87 6.66
CA LYS A 5 -46.95 12.37 6.16
C LYS A 5 -45.84 13.02 6.98
N LYS A 6 -45.22 12.25 7.88
CA LYS A 6 -43.93 12.62 8.47
C LYS A 6 -42.94 12.83 7.33
N ILE A 7 -42.55 14.08 7.12
CA ILE A 7 -41.42 14.44 6.27
C ILE A 7 -40.18 13.92 7.00
N ILE A 8 -39.62 12.82 6.49
CA ILE A 8 -38.34 12.30 6.95
C ILE A 8 -37.28 13.25 6.36
N ASN A 9 -36.74 14.13 7.20
CA ASN A 9 -35.59 14.95 6.80
C ASN A 9 -34.44 14.01 6.37
N PRO A 10 -33.83 14.20 5.19
CA PRO A 10 -32.70 13.40 4.76
C PRO A 10 -31.59 13.54 5.79
N SER A 11 -31.06 12.42 6.26
CA SER A 11 -29.99 12.33 7.25
C SER A 11 -28.86 13.28 6.88
N THR A 12 -28.62 14.30 7.70
CA THR A 12 -27.45 15.18 7.57
C THR A 12 -26.20 14.31 7.63
N GLN A 13 -25.49 14.22 6.51
CA GLN A 13 -24.26 13.45 6.37
C GLN A 13 -23.24 14.03 7.37
N LYS A 14 -22.97 13.30 8.46
CA LYS A 14 -22.11 13.80 9.54
C LYS A 14 -20.66 13.82 9.06
N GLN A 15 -20.17 15.01 8.74
CA GLN A 15 -18.80 15.21 8.25
C GLN A 15 -17.78 14.97 9.37
N PRO A 16 -16.72 14.18 9.13
CA PRO A 16 -15.66 13.97 10.12
C PRO A 16 -14.87 15.25 10.38
N LYS A 17 -14.52 15.46 11.65
CA LYS A 17 -13.76 16.58 12.17
C LYS A 17 -12.58 16.08 12.97
N ILE A 18 -11.43 16.73 12.82
CA ILE A 18 -10.29 16.58 13.71
C ILE A 18 -10.34 17.67 14.78
N TYR A 19 -10.03 17.32 16.01
CA TYR A 19 -9.95 18.24 17.12
C TYR A 19 -8.68 18.02 17.94
N ALA A 20 -8.25 19.08 18.61
CA ALA A 20 -7.12 19.05 19.52
C ALA A 20 -7.48 19.68 20.87
N TYR A 21 -7.05 19.06 21.97
CA TYR A 21 -7.17 19.66 23.30
C TYR A 21 -5.96 19.34 24.19
N SER A 22 -5.75 20.17 25.20
CA SER A 22 -4.83 19.91 26.32
C SER A 22 -5.61 19.81 27.63
N LEU A 23 -5.00 19.22 28.66
CA LEU A 23 -5.55 19.20 30.02
C LEU A 23 -5.01 20.36 30.85
N ASP A 24 -5.74 20.75 31.89
CA ASP A 24 -5.25 21.68 32.89
C ASP A 24 -4.05 21.09 33.64
N GLU A 25 -2.94 21.82 33.62
CA GLU A 25 -1.66 21.44 34.22
C GLU A 25 -1.75 21.18 35.73
N ARG A 26 -2.67 21.87 36.44
CA ARG A 26 -2.87 21.72 37.88
C ARG A 26 -3.53 20.39 38.23
N GLN A 27 -4.34 19.85 37.31
CA GLN A 27 -5.06 18.59 37.49
C GLN A 27 -4.31 17.40 36.90
N ALA A 28 -3.52 17.64 35.85
CA ALA A 28 -2.80 16.60 35.14
C ALA A 28 -1.35 17.04 34.81
N PRO A 29 -0.44 17.10 35.81
CA PRO A 29 0.94 17.56 35.61
C PRO A 29 1.73 16.74 34.57
N ASN A 30 1.44 15.44 34.46
CA ASN A 30 2.08 14.55 33.47
C ASN A 30 1.61 14.82 32.02
N PHE A 31 0.63 15.70 31.82
CA PHE A 31 0.08 16.07 30.51
C PHE A 31 0.55 17.46 30.05
N VAL A 32 1.36 18.15 30.85
CA VAL A 32 1.90 19.48 30.52
C VAL A 32 2.70 19.42 29.21
N GLY A 33 2.33 20.26 28.24
CA GLY A 33 2.92 20.27 26.89
C GLY A 33 2.47 19.13 25.98
N HIS A 34 1.63 18.21 26.47
CA HIS A 34 1.08 17.13 25.66
C HIS A 34 -0.32 17.48 25.12
N ILE A 35 -0.53 17.26 23.83
CA ILE A 35 -1.77 17.60 23.14
C ILE A 35 -2.41 16.31 22.63
N LYS A 36 -3.71 16.15 22.90
CA LYS A 36 -4.51 15.06 22.33
C LYS A 36 -5.05 15.48 20.97
N ILE A 37 -4.97 14.59 19.98
CA ILE A 37 -5.45 14.80 18.62
C ILE A 37 -6.43 13.68 18.27
N GLY A 38 -7.71 14.01 18.11
CA GLY A 38 -8.79 13.03 17.91
C GLY A 38 -9.67 13.32 16.71
N GLU A 39 -10.50 12.32 16.36
CA GLU A 39 -11.50 12.39 15.29
C GLU A 39 -12.91 12.23 15.83
N THR A 40 -13.88 12.97 15.27
CA THR A 40 -15.29 12.80 15.60
C THR A 40 -16.20 13.23 14.47
N THR A 41 -17.35 12.58 14.36
CA THR A 41 -18.50 13.02 13.54
C THR A 41 -19.60 13.67 14.40
N LYS A 42 -19.43 13.66 15.73
CA LYS A 42 -20.31 14.35 16.69
C LYS A 42 -19.90 15.82 16.84
N ASP A 43 -20.67 16.54 17.64
CA ASP A 43 -20.20 17.80 18.21
C ASP A 43 -18.91 17.58 19.03
N ILE A 44 -17.99 18.55 18.96
CA ILE A 44 -16.65 18.43 19.55
C ILE A 44 -16.73 18.54 21.07
N GLU A 45 -17.51 19.48 21.61
CA GLU A 45 -17.66 19.67 23.05
C GLU A 45 -18.27 18.41 23.66
N THR A 46 -19.31 17.87 23.03
CA THR A 46 -19.92 16.60 23.48
C THR A 46 -18.91 15.45 23.44
N ARG A 47 -18.09 15.32 22.39
CA ARG A 47 -17.08 14.26 22.31
C ARG A 47 -15.99 14.42 23.36
N VAL A 48 -15.53 15.65 23.63
CA VAL A 48 -14.50 15.89 24.64
C VAL A 48 -15.07 15.62 26.04
N ASP A 49 -16.30 16.06 26.32
CA ASP A 49 -17.01 15.75 27.56
C ASP A 49 -17.16 14.25 27.78
N GLU A 50 -17.54 13.47 26.76
CA GLU A 50 -17.62 12.00 26.84
C GLU A 50 -16.28 11.36 27.30
N GLN A 51 -15.15 12.00 27.00
CA GLN A 51 -13.82 11.49 27.33
C GLN A 51 -13.30 11.95 28.69
N THR A 52 -13.66 13.17 29.14
CA THR A 52 -13.01 13.80 30.30
C THR A 52 -13.92 13.93 31.52
N LYS A 53 -15.24 13.89 31.34
CA LYS A 53 -16.23 14.14 32.40
C LYS A 53 -16.21 13.08 33.50
N THR A 54 -16.00 11.81 33.16
CA THR A 54 -15.89 10.71 34.14
C THR A 54 -14.70 10.88 35.07
N ALA A 55 -13.64 11.55 34.61
CA ALA A 55 -12.43 11.82 35.39
C ALA A 55 -12.41 13.23 36.03
N GLY A 56 -13.42 14.06 35.79
CA GLY A 56 -13.50 15.44 36.31
C GLY A 56 -12.40 16.37 35.78
N LEU A 57 -11.78 16.03 34.65
CA LEU A 57 -10.63 16.76 34.10
C LEU A 57 -11.09 17.98 33.31
N GLN A 58 -10.53 19.15 33.63
CA GLN A 58 -10.69 20.37 32.87
C GLN A 58 -9.83 20.33 31.60
N VAL A 59 -10.47 20.71 30.49
CA VAL A 59 -9.92 20.64 29.15
C VAL A 59 -9.87 22.03 28.53
N LYS A 60 -8.83 22.27 27.73
CA LYS A 60 -8.75 23.41 26.84
C LYS A 60 -8.76 22.91 25.40
N ILE A 61 -9.88 23.11 24.70
CA ILE A 61 -9.94 22.87 23.26
C ILE A 61 -9.02 23.90 22.58
N LEU A 62 -8.05 23.41 21.81
CA LEU A 62 -7.07 24.25 21.14
C LEU A 62 -7.55 24.64 19.75
N PHE A 63 -8.06 23.67 18.98
CA PHE A 63 -8.61 23.91 17.65
C PHE A 63 -9.44 22.71 17.16
N TRP A 64 -10.16 22.93 16.07
CA TRP A 64 -10.73 21.87 15.25
C TRP A 64 -10.72 22.25 13.78
N LYS A 65 -10.74 21.24 12.90
CA LYS A 65 -10.81 21.38 11.44
C LYS A 65 -11.70 20.27 10.87
N LEU A 66 -12.30 20.50 9.70
CA LEU A 66 -12.88 19.39 8.92
C LEU A 66 -11.75 18.43 8.53
N ALA A 67 -12.01 17.14 8.55
CA ALA A 67 -11.05 16.11 8.16
C ALA A 67 -10.93 16.01 6.62
N ARG A 68 -10.75 17.17 5.97
CA ARG A 68 -10.73 17.36 4.53
C ARG A 68 -9.58 18.29 4.15
N LYS A 69 -8.77 17.86 3.18
CA LYS A 69 -7.69 18.65 2.57
C LYS A 69 -8.26 19.77 1.69
N ASN A 70 -7.42 20.72 1.29
CA ASN A 70 -7.82 21.82 0.40
C ASN A 70 -8.25 21.35 -1.00
N ASP A 71 -7.65 20.26 -1.51
CA ASP A 71 -8.04 19.62 -2.77
C ASP A 71 -9.39 18.87 -2.69
N GLY A 72 -9.97 18.82 -1.49
CA GLY A 72 -11.26 18.20 -1.22
C GLY A 72 -11.18 16.74 -0.78
N THR A 73 -10.00 16.13 -0.73
CA THR A 73 -9.81 14.75 -0.27
C THR A 73 -10.06 14.64 1.25
N TRP A 74 -10.82 13.63 1.66
CA TRP A 74 -11.02 13.30 3.08
C TRP A 74 -9.82 12.53 3.63
N PHE A 75 -9.48 12.75 4.90
CA PHE A 75 -8.39 12.05 5.58
C PHE A 75 -8.81 11.58 6.96
N ARG A 76 -8.12 10.57 7.52
CA ARG A 76 -8.33 10.10 8.90
C ARG A 76 -7.33 10.73 9.85
N VAL A 77 -7.67 10.78 11.13
CA VAL A 77 -6.73 11.30 12.15
C VAL A 77 -5.40 10.52 12.19
N THR A 78 -5.42 9.23 11.83
CA THR A 78 -4.22 8.40 11.71
C THR A 78 -3.23 8.93 10.68
N ASP A 79 -3.71 9.62 9.63
CA ASP A 79 -2.84 10.21 8.61
C ASP A 79 -2.14 11.45 9.15
N LEU A 80 -2.89 12.30 9.87
CA LEU A 80 -2.32 13.45 10.57
C LEU A 80 -1.35 13.04 11.68
N HIS A 81 -1.66 11.96 12.40
CA HIS A 81 -0.80 11.41 13.44
C HIS A 81 0.55 10.97 12.90
N ARG A 82 0.55 10.20 11.81
CA ARG A 82 1.78 9.81 11.12
C ARG A 82 2.54 11.07 10.66
N TYR A 83 1.84 12.13 10.28
CA TYR A 83 2.47 13.37 9.81
C TYR A 83 3.15 14.13 10.96
N PHE A 84 2.60 14.05 12.16
CA PHE A 84 3.25 14.57 13.35
C PHE A 84 4.53 13.79 13.69
N GLU A 85 4.47 12.46 13.70
CA GLU A 85 5.63 11.59 13.90
C GLU A 85 6.74 11.91 12.89
N PHE A 86 6.36 12.07 11.62
CA PHE A 86 7.24 12.49 10.54
C PHE A 86 7.93 13.84 10.79
N ASN A 87 7.22 14.82 11.37
CA ASN A 87 7.78 16.13 11.71
C ASN A 87 8.48 16.11 13.09
N ASN A 88 8.94 14.93 13.53
CA ASN A 88 9.63 14.70 14.79
C ASN A 88 8.81 15.09 16.03
N ILE A 89 7.48 14.99 15.95
CA ILE A 89 6.60 15.07 17.12
C ILE A 89 6.37 13.66 17.64
N LYS A 90 6.97 13.34 18.79
CA LYS A 90 6.87 12.01 19.40
C LYS A 90 5.49 11.79 20.01
N ARG A 91 5.06 10.53 20.14
CA ARG A 91 3.93 10.23 21.01
C ARG A 91 4.32 10.48 22.45
N SER A 92 3.38 10.95 23.26
CA SER A 92 3.66 11.26 24.66
C SER A 92 4.19 10.08 25.46
N LYS A 93 3.74 8.86 25.15
CA LYS A 93 4.24 7.62 25.80
C LYS A 93 5.76 7.41 25.60
N GLU A 94 6.35 7.99 24.55
CA GLU A 94 7.78 7.88 24.24
C GLU A 94 8.65 8.90 24.98
N THR A 95 8.04 9.93 25.58
CA THR A 95 8.73 11.00 26.31
C THR A 95 8.33 11.07 27.78
N GLY A 96 7.73 10.00 28.31
CA GLY A 96 7.32 9.90 29.72
C GLY A 96 5.98 10.58 30.04
N GLY A 97 5.23 10.98 29.01
CA GLY A 97 3.89 11.54 29.13
C GLY A 97 2.78 10.48 29.14
N PRO A 98 1.53 10.87 28.84
CA PRO A 98 0.36 10.01 28.97
C PRO A 98 0.38 8.77 28.08
N ASN A 99 -0.12 7.67 28.63
CA ASN A 99 -0.35 6.44 27.87
C ASN A 99 -1.59 6.60 26.98
N GLY A 100 -1.35 6.80 25.67
CA GLY A 100 -2.41 6.74 24.66
C GLY A 100 -1.89 7.09 23.26
N ASN A 101 -2.40 6.38 22.25
CA ASN A 101 -2.01 6.55 20.84
C ASN A 101 -2.63 7.80 20.19
N GLU A 102 -3.13 8.75 20.96
CA GLU A 102 -3.70 10.00 20.46
C GLU A 102 -3.03 11.22 21.10
N TRP A 103 -2.06 10.99 22.01
CA TRP A 103 -1.33 12.03 22.72
C TRP A 103 0.05 12.23 22.10
N PHE A 104 0.39 13.50 21.87
CA PHE A 104 1.65 13.92 21.26
C PHE A 104 2.39 14.91 22.14
N ASP A 105 3.72 14.82 22.12
CA ASP A 105 4.59 15.75 22.83
C ASP A 105 4.88 16.99 21.99
N PHE A 106 4.22 18.09 22.37
CA PHE A 106 4.41 19.42 21.82
C PHE A 106 5.03 20.36 22.86
N LYS A 107 5.67 19.84 23.91
CA LYS A 107 6.18 20.65 25.01
C LYS A 107 7.16 21.71 24.51
N GLY A 108 6.85 22.98 24.79
CA GLY A 108 7.64 24.14 24.35
C GLY A 108 7.45 24.51 22.88
N ARG A 109 6.51 23.89 22.17
CA ARG A 109 6.16 24.12 20.76
C ARG A 109 4.67 23.88 20.49
N GLU A 110 3.81 24.20 21.43
CA GLU A 110 2.36 23.91 21.41
C GLU A 110 1.65 24.55 20.20
N ALA A 111 2.12 25.71 19.76
CA ALA A 111 1.63 26.39 18.56
C ALA A 111 1.87 25.59 17.26
N ASP A 112 2.87 24.69 17.23
CA ASP A 112 3.15 23.86 16.07
C ASP A 112 2.03 22.85 15.80
N ALA A 113 1.23 22.46 16.80
CA ALA A 113 0.16 21.50 16.60
C ALA A 113 -0.87 22.00 15.57
N LEU A 114 -1.31 23.26 15.70
CA LEU A 114 -2.21 23.87 14.72
C LEU A 114 -1.50 24.10 13.40
N LYS A 115 -0.28 24.66 13.44
CA LYS A 115 0.51 24.98 12.23
C LYS A 115 0.77 23.74 11.37
N LEU A 116 1.16 22.62 11.97
CA LEU A 116 1.38 21.35 11.27
C LEU A 116 0.06 20.77 10.76
N THR A 117 -1.04 20.89 11.53
CA THR A 117 -2.37 20.47 11.04
C THR A 117 -2.79 21.26 9.82
N GLU A 118 -2.64 22.58 9.84
CA GLU A 118 -2.98 23.45 8.71
C GLU A 118 -2.08 23.20 7.51
N LYS A 119 -0.77 23.01 7.74
CA LYS A 119 0.18 22.60 6.69
C LYS A 119 -0.20 21.27 6.07
N PHE A 120 -0.61 20.29 6.89
CA PHE A 120 -1.12 19.01 6.41
C PHE A 120 -2.35 19.21 5.53
N ILE A 121 -3.35 19.96 6.00
CA ILE A 121 -4.60 20.24 5.26
C ILE A 121 -4.33 20.97 3.94
N ALA A 122 -3.41 21.93 3.94
CA ALA A 122 -3.07 22.74 2.79
C ALA A 122 -2.14 22.06 1.79
N SER A 123 -1.56 20.90 2.12
CA SER A 123 -0.73 20.14 1.20
C SER A 123 -1.62 19.39 0.21
N ASP A 124 -1.50 19.73 -1.08
CA ASP A 124 -2.15 19.03 -2.21
C ASP A 124 -1.50 17.64 -2.51
N TYR A 125 -0.53 17.25 -1.69
CA TYR A 125 0.15 15.96 -1.67
C TYR A 125 0.11 15.40 -0.23
N ASP A 126 0.05 14.07 -0.06
CA ASP A 126 0.13 13.46 1.28
C ASP A 126 1.53 13.67 1.84
N PRO A 127 1.75 14.47 2.89
CA PRO A 127 3.09 14.76 3.35
C PRO A 127 3.71 13.63 4.20
N LEU A 128 3.02 12.50 4.35
CA LEU A 128 3.59 11.20 4.75
C LEU A 128 4.42 10.53 3.67
N ILE A 129 4.21 10.97 2.43
CA ILE A 129 5.07 10.65 1.30
C ILE A 129 6.32 11.49 1.52
N ASN A 130 7.29 10.89 2.20
CA ASN A 130 8.56 11.52 2.49
C ASN A 130 9.20 11.98 1.18
N SER A 131 9.72 13.21 1.15
CA SER A 131 10.61 13.69 0.09
C SER A 131 12.08 13.46 0.44
N GLN A 132 12.39 13.16 1.71
CA GLN A 132 13.72 12.88 2.25
C GLN A 132 13.99 11.38 2.53
N ASP A 133 12.97 10.57 2.84
CA ASP A 133 13.01 9.09 2.78
C ASP A 133 12.41 8.55 1.47
N ARG A 134 12.53 9.31 0.38
CA ARG A 134 12.44 8.69 -0.94
C ARG A 134 13.63 7.78 -1.05
N LYS A 135 13.45 6.49 -0.74
CA LYS A 135 14.40 5.49 -1.21
C LYS A 135 14.21 5.42 -2.71
N ASP A 136 14.83 6.35 -3.44
CA ASP A 136 15.14 6.06 -4.81
C ASP A 136 16.05 4.84 -4.79
N TYR A 137 15.64 3.83 -5.53
CA TYR A 137 16.37 2.59 -5.60
C TYR A 137 17.21 2.63 -6.88
N THR A 138 18.45 2.16 -6.77
CA THR A 138 19.25 1.83 -7.93
C THR A 138 19.28 0.32 -8.02
N LEU A 139 18.82 -0.22 -9.14
CA LEU A 139 18.94 -1.65 -9.39
C LEU A 139 20.41 -2.02 -9.56
N ARG A 140 20.80 -3.16 -8.98
CA ARG A 140 22.11 -3.76 -9.26
C ARG A 140 22.20 -4.14 -10.74
N ALA A 141 23.41 -4.30 -11.26
CA ALA A 141 23.64 -4.59 -12.68
C ALA A 141 22.82 -5.81 -13.16
N GLU A 142 22.78 -6.88 -12.37
CA GLU A 142 22.03 -8.09 -12.71
C GLU A 142 20.51 -7.91 -12.70
N GLN A 143 20.00 -7.02 -11.84
CA GLN A 143 18.57 -6.70 -11.75
C GLN A 143 18.17 -5.83 -12.95
N SER A 144 18.99 -4.83 -13.27
CA SER A 144 18.80 -3.97 -14.44
C SER A 144 18.81 -4.80 -15.73
N GLU A 145 19.72 -5.76 -15.85
CA GLU A 145 19.79 -6.66 -17.00
C GLU A 145 18.54 -7.52 -17.12
N ALA A 146 18.08 -8.12 -16.01
CA ALA A 146 16.83 -8.89 -15.99
C ALA A 146 15.64 -8.06 -16.51
N VAL A 147 15.53 -6.80 -16.08
CA VAL A 147 14.49 -5.89 -16.56
C VAL A 147 14.66 -5.60 -18.05
N ASN A 148 15.87 -5.28 -18.52
CA ASN A 148 16.12 -4.91 -19.91
C ASN A 148 15.82 -6.06 -20.88
N VAL A 149 16.26 -7.28 -20.58
CA VAL A 149 15.97 -8.44 -21.45
C VAL A 149 14.48 -8.74 -21.49
N THR A 150 13.79 -8.61 -20.35
CA THR A 150 12.34 -8.81 -20.30
C THR A 150 11.58 -7.69 -21.02
N LEU A 151 12.00 -6.43 -20.94
CA LEU A 151 11.44 -5.32 -21.73
C LEU A 151 11.58 -5.55 -23.23
N ASN A 152 12.76 -5.97 -23.67
CA ASN A 152 13.00 -6.31 -25.07
C ASN A 152 12.08 -7.45 -25.54
N TYR A 153 11.90 -8.48 -24.70
CA TYR A 153 10.98 -9.58 -25.00
C TYR A 153 9.51 -9.11 -25.02
N PHE A 154 9.10 -8.30 -24.04
CA PHE A 154 7.75 -7.73 -23.93
C PHE A 154 7.36 -6.95 -25.20
N HIS A 155 8.23 -6.06 -25.68
CA HIS A 155 8.01 -5.26 -26.88
C HIS A 155 8.24 -6.00 -28.21
N SER A 156 8.80 -7.21 -28.17
CA SER A 156 8.95 -8.03 -29.38
C SER A 156 7.59 -8.51 -29.91
N GLN A 157 7.57 -9.13 -31.09
CA GLN A 157 6.37 -9.81 -31.63
C GLN A 157 6.36 -11.32 -31.32
N LYS A 158 7.19 -11.77 -30.36
CA LYS A 158 7.35 -13.19 -30.04
C LYS A 158 6.21 -13.68 -29.12
N GLU A 159 5.85 -14.94 -29.34
CA GLU A 159 4.88 -15.70 -28.55
C GLU A 159 5.51 -16.97 -27.96
N PRO A 160 5.04 -17.48 -26.80
CA PRO A 160 4.01 -16.88 -25.97
C PRO A 160 4.55 -15.63 -25.23
N LYS A 161 3.67 -14.71 -24.85
CA LYS A 161 3.96 -13.52 -24.02
C LYS A 161 4.26 -13.86 -22.56
N GLU A 162 5.18 -14.79 -22.33
CA GLU A 162 5.61 -15.22 -21.01
C GLU A 162 7.13 -15.19 -20.88
N PHE A 163 7.62 -14.81 -19.70
CA PHE A 163 9.05 -14.72 -19.41
C PHE A 163 9.36 -15.22 -18.01
N LEU A 164 10.52 -15.85 -17.83
CA LEU A 164 10.96 -16.46 -16.59
C LEU A 164 12.21 -15.76 -16.05
N TRP A 165 12.13 -15.27 -14.82
CA TRP A 165 13.30 -14.95 -14.00
C TRP A 165 13.63 -16.14 -13.09
N ASN A 166 14.62 -16.92 -13.52
CA ASN A 166 15.20 -18.01 -12.75
C ASN A 166 16.39 -17.48 -11.94
N ALA A 167 16.09 -16.94 -10.75
CA ALA A 167 17.07 -16.22 -9.95
C ALA A 167 17.05 -16.69 -8.50
N LYS A 168 18.24 -16.92 -7.92
CA LYS A 168 18.40 -17.36 -6.53
C LYS A 168 17.66 -16.48 -5.51
N PRO A 169 17.36 -16.99 -4.29
CA PRO A 169 16.83 -16.17 -3.21
C PRO A 169 17.72 -14.94 -2.95
N ARG A 170 17.10 -13.81 -2.57
CA ARG A 170 17.77 -12.50 -2.35
C ARG A 170 18.28 -11.80 -3.62
N PHE A 171 17.89 -12.26 -4.82
CA PHE A 171 18.01 -11.48 -6.05
C PHE A 171 17.25 -10.14 -6.00
N GLY A 172 16.27 -9.98 -5.09
CA GLY A 172 15.46 -8.77 -5.02
C GLY A 172 14.40 -8.73 -6.12
N LYS A 173 13.74 -9.86 -6.35
CA LYS A 173 12.73 -10.04 -7.42
C LYS A 173 11.58 -9.05 -7.29
N THR A 174 11.08 -8.82 -6.09
CA THR A 174 10.00 -7.87 -5.80
C THR A 174 10.29 -6.48 -6.33
N LEU A 175 11.38 -5.85 -5.87
CA LEU A 175 11.80 -4.54 -6.37
C LEU A 175 12.08 -4.53 -7.88
N THR A 176 12.71 -5.59 -8.40
CA THR A 176 13.04 -5.71 -9.84
C THR A 176 11.75 -5.79 -10.69
N THR A 177 10.71 -6.47 -10.18
CA THR A 177 9.39 -6.55 -10.82
C THR A 177 8.69 -5.19 -10.80
N TYR A 178 8.81 -4.44 -9.69
CA TYR A 178 8.27 -3.08 -9.62
C TYR A 178 8.95 -2.14 -10.61
N ASP A 179 10.26 -2.26 -10.82
CA ASP A 179 10.94 -1.50 -11.87
C ASP A 179 10.42 -1.84 -13.27
N PHE A 180 10.33 -3.14 -13.58
CA PHE A 180 9.80 -3.61 -14.86
C PHE A 180 8.39 -3.06 -15.14
N MET A 181 7.46 -3.21 -14.19
CA MET A 181 6.08 -2.75 -14.39
C MET A 181 5.98 -1.23 -14.56
N ARG A 182 6.86 -0.45 -13.92
CA ARG A 182 6.93 1.01 -14.04
C ARG A 182 7.43 1.41 -15.43
N LYS A 183 8.47 0.75 -15.94
CA LYS A 183 9.02 1.02 -17.28
C LYS A 183 8.03 0.73 -18.40
N ILE A 184 7.25 -0.35 -18.31
CA ILE A 184 6.15 -0.59 -19.27
C ILE A 184 4.90 0.21 -18.98
N GLN A 185 4.89 1.00 -17.89
CA GLN A 185 3.72 1.73 -17.41
C GLN A 185 2.48 0.82 -17.34
N ALA A 186 2.59 -0.32 -16.66
CA ALA A 186 1.46 -1.23 -16.48
C ALA A 186 0.34 -0.55 -15.69
N ARG A 187 -0.91 -0.70 -16.12
CA ARG A 187 -2.09 -0.15 -15.44
C ARG A 187 -2.69 -1.17 -14.49
N ASN A 188 -2.81 -2.43 -14.91
CA ASN A 188 -3.35 -3.51 -14.08
C ASN A 188 -2.31 -4.62 -13.96
N VAL A 189 -1.73 -4.78 -12.77
CA VAL A 189 -0.79 -5.86 -12.43
C VAL A 189 -1.42 -6.78 -11.40
N LEU A 190 -1.37 -8.08 -11.62
CA LEU A 190 -1.78 -9.10 -10.66
C LEU A 190 -0.55 -9.88 -10.19
N ILE A 191 -0.36 -10.01 -8.88
CA ILE A 191 0.68 -10.82 -8.26
C ILE A 191 0.00 -12.02 -7.61
N LEU A 192 0.34 -13.22 -8.06
CA LEU A 192 -0.05 -14.48 -7.48
C LEU A 192 1.16 -15.12 -6.79
N CYS A 193 1.01 -15.45 -5.52
CA CYS A 193 2.10 -16.03 -4.73
C CYS A 193 1.64 -17.31 -4.02
N ASN A 194 2.51 -18.32 -3.96
CA ASN A 194 2.23 -19.59 -3.28
C ASN A 194 2.29 -19.48 -1.74
N ARG A 195 3.04 -18.51 -1.19
CA ARG A 195 3.24 -18.35 0.26
C ARG A 195 2.58 -17.07 0.75
N PRO A 196 1.45 -17.14 1.48
CA PRO A 196 0.75 -15.96 2.00
C PRO A 196 1.61 -15.04 2.88
N THR A 197 2.64 -15.59 3.55
CA THR A 197 3.58 -14.82 4.38
C THR A 197 4.43 -13.82 3.59
N ILE A 198 4.56 -13.98 2.27
CA ILE A 198 5.30 -13.07 1.38
C ILE A 198 4.47 -11.82 1.03
N ALA A 199 3.15 -11.83 1.27
CA ALA A 199 2.28 -10.67 1.02
C ALA A 199 2.78 -9.40 1.70
N ASN A 200 3.24 -9.50 2.96
CA ASN A 200 3.86 -8.38 3.67
C ASN A 200 5.14 -7.89 2.98
N SER A 201 5.94 -8.78 2.40
CA SER A 201 7.18 -8.39 1.72
C SER A 201 6.89 -7.59 0.46
N TRP A 202 5.94 -8.05 -0.38
CA TRP A 202 5.48 -7.30 -1.54
C TRP A 202 4.91 -5.94 -1.14
N PHE A 203 4.07 -5.90 -0.10
CA PHE A 203 3.49 -4.65 0.39
C PHE A 203 4.55 -3.69 0.94
N ASN A 204 5.48 -4.15 1.77
CA ASN A 204 6.51 -3.30 2.36
C ASN A 204 7.42 -2.70 1.28
N ASP A 205 7.84 -3.48 0.28
CA ASP A 205 8.61 -2.93 -0.85
C ASP A 205 7.78 -1.93 -1.68
N PHE A 206 6.46 -2.17 -1.83
CA PHE A 206 5.59 -1.18 -2.46
C PHE A 206 5.55 0.12 -1.65
N ASP A 207 5.39 0.02 -0.33
CA ASP A 207 5.31 1.19 0.55
C ASP A 207 6.62 1.98 0.57
N ASP A 208 7.76 1.28 0.62
CA ASP A 208 9.08 1.89 0.64
C ASP A 208 9.46 2.57 -0.70
N PHE A 209 9.12 1.95 -1.84
CA PHE A 209 9.71 2.34 -3.13
C PHE A 209 8.74 2.91 -4.17
N ILE A 210 7.42 2.66 -4.00
CA ILE A 210 6.41 2.89 -5.05
C ILE A 210 5.25 3.77 -4.57
N SER A 211 4.75 3.58 -3.35
CA SER A 211 3.51 4.22 -2.86
C SER A 211 3.56 5.75 -2.92
N TRP A 212 4.75 6.31 -2.75
CA TRP A 212 5.03 7.74 -2.76
C TRP A 212 5.11 8.36 -4.18
N ARG A 213 5.13 7.56 -5.25
CA ARG A 213 5.17 8.04 -6.64
C ARG A 213 3.75 8.35 -7.14
N ILE A 214 3.18 9.43 -6.59
CA ILE A 214 1.76 9.79 -6.79
C ILE A 214 1.42 10.02 -8.26
N ASP A 215 2.34 10.60 -9.02
CA ASP A 215 2.25 10.88 -10.45
C ASP A 215 2.15 9.60 -11.29
N GLU A 216 2.75 8.50 -10.82
CA GLU A 216 2.61 7.20 -11.46
C GLU A 216 1.28 6.54 -11.11
N GLY A 217 0.73 6.81 -9.91
CA GLY A 217 -0.66 6.48 -9.58
C GLY A 217 -0.90 5.03 -9.14
N TYR A 218 0.13 4.30 -8.77
CA TYR A 218 0.00 2.91 -8.31
C TYR A 218 -0.69 2.80 -6.94
N ARG A 219 -1.59 1.83 -6.82
CA ARG A 219 -2.30 1.45 -5.60
C ARG A 219 -2.15 -0.05 -5.36
N PHE A 220 -1.80 -0.42 -4.14
CA PHE A 220 -1.70 -1.82 -3.73
C PHE A 220 -3.04 -2.32 -3.21
N VAL A 221 -3.63 -3.27 -3.93
CA VAL A 221 -4.97 -3.82 -3.68
C VAL A 221 -4.84 -5.26 -3.19
N SER A 222 -5.28 -5.52 -1.97
CA SER A 222 -5.22 -6.85 -1.38
C SER A 222 -6.19 -6.97 -0.22
N GLU A 223 -6.82 -8.14 -0.12
CA GLU A 223 -7.69 -8.53 0.99
C GLU A 223 -7.04 -9.62 1.85
N SER A 224 -5.75 -9.87 1.63
CA SER A 224 -5.01 -10.89 2.38
C SER A 224 -4.88 -10.46 3.85
N PRO A 225 -5.32 -11.29 4.81
CA PRO A 225 -5.17 -10.98 6.24
C PRO A 225 -3.70 -11.01 6.69
N ALA A 226 -2.80 -11.52 5.85
CA ALA A 226 -1.37 -11.52 6.14
C ALA A 226 -0.78 -10.10 6.14
N ILE A 227 -1.37 -9.17 5.39
CA ILE A 227 -0.90 -7.78 5.35
C ILE A 227 -1.34 -7.07 6.62
N LYS A 228 -0.39 -6.79 7.52
CA LYS A 228 -0.66 -6.12 8.81
C LYS A 228 -0.86 -4.61 8.69
N GLN A 229 -0.66 -4.07 7.50
CA GLN A 229 -0.71 -2.65 7.16
C GLN A 229 -1.96 -2.32 6.33
N ASN A 230 -2.27 -1.02 6.13
CA ASN A 230 -3.46 -0.56 5.40
C ASN A 230 -3.34 -0.79 3.88
N SER A 231 -3.41 -2.03 3.40
CA SER A 231 -3.71 -2.28 1.98
C SER A 231 -5.15 -1.91 1.66
N MET A 232 -5.40 -1.58 0.39
CA MET A 232 -6.73 -1.21 -0.09
C MET A 232 -7.51 -2.46 -0.53
N SER A 233 -8.79 -2.57 -0.20
CA SER A 233 -9.69 -3.59 -0.78
C SER A 233 -10.05 -3.26 -2.23
N TYR A 234 -10.62 -4.23 -2.96
CA TYR A 234 -11.06 -3.98 -4.34
C TYR A 234 -12.12 -2.88 -4.42
N GLN A 235 -13.08 -2.89 -3.49
CA GLN A 235 -14.14 -1.87 -3.47
C GLN A 235 -13.61 -0.48 -3.16
N GLU A 236 -12.66 -0.36 -2.22
CA GLU A 236 -12.01 0.92 -1.93
C GLU A 236 -11.22 1.45 -3.14
N TYR A 237 -10.60 0.57 -3.92
CA TYR A 237 -9.93 0.94 -5.17
C TYR A 237 -10.91 1.48 -6.22
N GLU A 238 -12.04 0.82 -6.40
CA GLU A 238 -13.08 1.27 -7.35
C GLU A 238 -13.70 2.61 -6.93
N ASN A 239 -13.93 2.81 -5.63
CA ASN A 239 -14.37 4.09 -5.08
C ASN A 239 -13.31 5.18 -5.31
N TYR A 240 -12.04 4.90 -5.00
CA TYR A 240 -10.93 5.85 -5.20
C TYR A 240 -10.80 6.27 -6.67
N LYS A 241 -10.94 5.31 -7.59
CA LYS A 241 -10.92 5.55 -9.03
C LYS A 241 -12.06 6.47 -9.49
N THR A 242 -13.25 6.30 -8.90
CA THR A 242 -14.43 7.10 -9.20
C THR A 242 -14.31 8.53 -8.64
N GLU A 243 -13.73 8.68 -7.44
CA GLU A 243 -13.53 9.97 -6.78
C GLU A 243 -12.43 10.82 -7.45
N HIS A 244 -11.50 10.19 -8.17
CA HIS A 244 -10.35 10.85 -8.79
C HIS A 244 -10.27 10.61 -10.30
N PRO A 245 -11.29 10.99 -11.08
CA PRO A 245 -11.41 10.63 -12.50
C PRO A 245 -10.29 11.22 -13.38
N ASN A 246 -9.62 12.28 -12.93
CA ASN A 246 -8.57 12.97 -13.68
C ASN A 246 -7.15 12.55 -13.28
N LYS A 247 -6.98 11.58 -12.37
CA LYS A 247 -5.66 11.10 -11.95
C LYS A 247 -5.32 9.79 -12.68
N PRO A 248 -4.05 9.55 -13.08
CA PRO A 248 -3.62 8.23 -13.49
C PRO A 248 -3.76 7.30 -12.28
N ILE A 249 -4.57 6.25 -12.40
CA ILE A 249 -4.79 5.28 -11.32
C ILE A 249 -4.48 3.90 -11.88
N ARG A 250 -3.53 3.24 -11.23
CA ARG A 250 -2.99 1.94 -11.60
C ARG A 250 -3.12 1.00 -10.41
N ARG A 251 -3.35 -0.27 -10.68
CA ARG A 251 -3.54 -1.31 -9.66
C ARG A 251 -2.40 -2.31 -9.67
N ILE A 252 -1.92 -2.61 -8.47
CA ILE A 252 -1.12 -3.79 -8.16
C ILE A 252 -1.97 -4.64 -7.23
N ALA A 253 -2.62 -5.67 -7.76
CA ALA A 253 -3.42 -6.59 -6.99
C ALA A 253 -2.55 -7.73 -6.48
N PHE A 254 -2.57 -8.00 -5.19
CA PHE A 254 -1.94 -9.19 -4.62
C PHE A 254 -2.99 -10.19 -4.18
N VAL A 255 -2.86 -11.44 -4.63
CA VAL A 255 -3.76 -12.54 -4.28
C VAL A 255 -2.93 -13.79 -3.97
N SER A 256 -3.22 -14.44 -2.85
CA SER A 256 -2.56 -15.72 -2.56
C SER A 256 -3.10 -16.81 -3.49
N LEU A 257 -2.27 -17.80 -3.84
CA LEU A 257 -2.72 -18.89 -4.71
C LEU A 257 -3.86 -19.71 -4.07
N GLN A 258 -3.89 -19.79 -2.73
CA GLN A 258 -4.99 -20.42 -2.00
C GLN A 258 -6.32 -19.69 -2.23
N ASP A 259 -6.32 -18.37 -2.08
CA ASP A 259 -7.52 -17.55 -2.32
C ASP A 259 -7.93 -17.60 -3.79
N PHE A 260 -6.96 -17.55 -4.70
CA PHE A 260 -7.19 -17.67 -6.14
C PHE A 260 -7.87 -18.99 -6.52
N LYS A 261 -7.39 -20.11 -5.97
CA LYS A 261 -7.97 -21.44 -6.19
C LYS A 261 -9.38 -21.59 -5.59
N GLY A 262 -9.65 -20.92 -4.48
CA GLY A 262 -10.97 -20.91 -3.84
C GLY A 262 -12.00 -20.00 -4.54
N ALA A 263 -11.60 -19.21 -5.53
CA ALA A 263 -12.49 -18.31 -6.24
C ALA A 263 -13.54 -19.06 -7.08
N LYS A 264 -14.71 -18.44 -7.26
CA LYS A 264 -15.83 -19.02 -8.02
C LYS A 264 -15.45 -19.46 -9.42
N PHE A 265 -14.65 -18.65 -10.12
CA PHE A 265 -14.17 -18.97 -11.46
C PHE A 265 -13.14 -20.09 -11.50
N ALA A 266 -12.47 -20.37 -10.38
CA ALA A 266 -11.61 -21.53 -10.25
C ALA A 266 -12.42 -22.82 -9.97
N GLY A 267 -13.73 -22.73 -9.73
CA GLY A 267 -14.63 -23.88 -9.57
C GLY A 267 -15.07 -24.16 -8.13
N ASP A 268 -14.83 -23.24 -7.19
CA ASP A 268 -15.30 -23.31 -5.80
C ASP A 268 -16.41 -22.28 -5.50
N SER A 269 -16.88 -22.13 -4.27
CA SER A 269 -18.12 -21.40 -3.93
C SER A 269 -17.96 -19.91 -3.56
N TYR A 270 -16.75 -19.35 -3.54
CA TYR A 270 -16.50 -17.98 -3.07
C TYR A 270 -16.50 -16.92 -4.18
N GLU A 271 -17.41 -15.94 -4.09
CA GLU A 271 -17.54 -14.81 -5.04
C GLU A 271 -16.46 -13.73 -4.91
N LYS A 272 -15.62 -13.79 -3.86
CA LYS A 272 -14.72 -12.72 -3.39
C LYS A 272 -13.68 -12.24 -4.41
N LEU A 273 -13.51 -12.92 -5.55
CA LEU A 273 -12.51 -12.59 -6.59
C LEU A 273 -13.08 -12.57 -8.01
N ALA A 274 -14.40 -12.66 -8.21
CA ALA A 274 -15.00 -12.74 -9.55
C ALA A 274 -14.59 -11.57 -10.48
N TRP A 275 -14.39 -10.39 -9.91
CA TRP A 275 -13.90 -9.19 -10.59
C TRP A 275 -12.58 -9.39 -11.34
N MET A 276 -11.75 -10.37 -10.96
CA MET A 276 -10.45 -10.61 -11.60
C MET A 276 -10.57 -11.00 -13.08
N GLN A 277 -11.67 -11.65 -13.48
CA GLN A 277 -11.94 -11.98 -14.89
C GLN A 277 -12.40 -10.76 -15.70
N GLU A 278 -13.00 -9.78 -15.02
CA GLU A 278 -13.50 -8.53 -15.62
C GLU A 278 -12.41 -7.48 -15.80
N VAL A 279 -11.16 -7.83 -15.52
CA VAL A 279 -10.00 -6.95 -15.65
C VAL A 279 -9.13 -7.40 -16.81
N ASP A 280 -8.69 -6.44 -17.63
CA ASP A 280 -7.60 -6.64 -18.58
C ASP A 280 -6.27 -6.41 -17.86
N TRP A 281 -5.55 -7.50 -17.59
CA TRP A 281 -4.26 -7.49 -16.91
C TRP A 281 -3.13 -7.23 -17.91
N ASP A 282 -2.35 -6.18 -17.65
CA ASP A 282 -1.16 -5.89 -18.45
C ASP A 282 -0.04 -6.88 -18.12
N VAL A 283 0.10 -7.23 -16.83
CA VAL A 283 1.06 -8.23 -16.36
C VAL A 283 0.44 -9.09 -15.25
N ILE A 284 0.61 -10.40 -15.35
CA ILE A 284 0.48 -11.31 -14.22
C ILE A 284 1.86 -11.75 -13.77
N VAL A 285 2.14 -11.63 -12.48
CA VAL A 285 3.36 -12.07 -11.82
C VAL A 285 3.08 -13.35 -11.06
N LEU A 286 3.81 -14.41 -11.39
CA LEU A 286 3.66 -15.76 -10.85
C LEU A 286 4.86 -16.08 -9.95
N ASP A 287 4.71 -15.88 -8.64
CA ASP A 287 5.79 -15.94 -7.64
C ASP A 287 5.88 -17.29 -6.92
N GLU A 288 6.90 -18.08 -7.27
CA GLU A 288 7.17 -19.42 -6.73
C GLU A 288 5.95 -20.37 -6.83
N VAL A 289 5.12 -20.19 -7.86
CA VAL A 289 3.87 -20.93 -8.03
C VAL A 289 3.97 -22.15 -8.93
N HIS A 290 5.15 -22.42 -9.52
CA HIS A 290 5.35 -23.41 -10.58
C HIS A 290 4.70 -24.78 -10.30
N GLU A 291 5.02 -25.40 -9.17
CA GLU A 291 4.45 -26.72 -8.80
C GLU A 291 2.95 -26.66 -8.49
N ALA A 292 2.46 -25.49 -8.04
CA ALA A 292 1.11 -25.34 -7.54
C ALA A 292 0.09 -24.97 -8.62
N ILE A 293 0.52 -24.59 -9.82
CA ILE A 293 -0.35 -24.21 -10.95
C ILE A 293 -0.46 -25.27 -12.05
N ASP A 294 0.32 -26.36 -11.99
CA ASP A 294 0.35 -27.40 -13.02
C ASP A 294 -0.89 -28.32 -13.03
N THR A 295 -1.81 -28.15 -12.07
CA THR A 295 -3.10 -28.86 -12.10
C THR A 295 -4.01 -28.30 -13.22
N PRO A 296 -4.80 -29.15 -13.92
CA PRO A 296 -5.73 -28.68 -14.95
C PRO A 296 -6.70 -27.58 -14.48
N LYS A 297 -7.19 -27.68 -13.24
CA LYS A 297 -8.07 -26.67 -12.61
C LYS A 297 -7.39 -25.30 -12.51
N SER A 298 -6.13 -25.26 -12.06
CA SER A 298 -5.39 -24.01 -11.89
C SER A 298 -4.99 -23.39 -13.24
N GLN A 299 -4.60 -24.23 -14.21
CA GLN A 299 -4.32 -23.76 -15.56
C GLN A 299 -5.57 -23.20 -16.25
N ALA A 300 -6.73 -23.85 -16.08
CA ALA A 300 -8.01 -23.32 -16.58
C ALA A 300 -8.36 -21.97 -15.93
N ALA A 301 -8.16 -21.84 -14.62
CA ALA A 301 -8.39 -20.59 -13.91
C ALA A 301 -7.45 -19.47 -14.41
N LEU A 302 -6.16 -19.73 -14.59
CA LEU A 302 -5.20 -18.77 -15.15
C LEU A 302 -5.55 -18.38 -16.59
N ASN A 303 -5.87 -19.36 -17.44
CA ASN A 303 -6.26 -19.12 -18.84
C ASN A 303 -7.57 -18.34 -18.98
N SER A 304 -8.41 -18.33 -17.94
CA SER A 304 -9.65 -17.54 -17.92
C SER A 304 -9.39 -16.03 -17.70
N LEU A 305 -8.19 -15.65 -17.27
CA LEU A 305 -7.83 -14.25 -17.06
C LEU A 305 -7.39 -13.60 -18.38
N ARG A 306 -7.88 -12.39 -18.65
CA ARG A 306 -7.47 -11.59 -19.81
C ARG A 306 -6.10 -10.98 -19.53
N THR A 307 -5.05 -11.60 -20.08
CA THR A 307 -3.65 -11.31 -19.73
C THR A 307 -2.85 -10.96 -20.97
N LYS A 308 -2.11 -9.85 -20.93
CA LYS A 308 -1.20 -9.45 -22.02
C LYS A 308 0.20 -10.05 -21.87
N PHE A 309 0.68 -10.25 -20.64
CA PHE A 309 2.02 -10.77 -20.37
C PHE A 309 2.08 -11.51 -19.03
N ALA A 310 2.81 -12.62 -18.97
CA ALA A 310 3.09 -13.34 -17.72
C ALA A 310 4.58 -13.30 -17.36
N LEU A 311 4.89 -12.86 -16.15
CA LEU A 311 6.23 -12.87 -15.58
C LEU A 311 6.31 -13.93 -14.48
N HIS A 312 7.14 -14.94 -14.68
CA HIS A 312 7.38 -16.00 -13.72
C HIS A 312 8.62 -15.71 -12.88
N LEU A 313 8.50 -15.88 -11.57
CA LEU A 313 9.58 -15.69 -10.62
C LEU A 313 9.89 -17.03 -9.93
N SER A 314 11.09 -17.58 -10.18
CA SER A 314 11.52 -18.86 -9.60
C SER A 314 12.83 -18.74 -8.84
N GLY A 315 12.85 -19.26 -7.62
CA GLY A 315 13.95 -19.18 -6.65
C GLY A 315 14.77 -20.45 -6.62
N THR A 316 14.21 -21.52 -7.18
CA THR A 316 14.85 -22.82 -7.31
C THR A 316 15.55 -22.89 -8.66
N PRO A 317 16.87 -23.14 -8.69
CA PRO A 317 17.61 -23.31 -9.94
C PRO A 317 17.32 -24.68 -10.56
N PHE A 318 16.07 -24.98 -10.90
CA PHE A 318 15.73 -26.16 -11.69
C PHE A 318 15.94 -25.84 -13.17
N LYS A 319 17.19 -25.93 -13.62
CA LYS A 319 17.53 -25.82 -15.05
C LYS A 319 16.63 -26.72 -15.92
N ALA A 320 16.34 -27.95 -15.48
CA ALA A 320 15.57 -28.92 -16.27
C ALA A 320 14.09 -28.53 -16.49
N ILE A 321 13.39 -28.05 -15.46
CA ILE A 321 11.97 -27.67 -15.57
C ILE A 321 11.81 -26.34 -16.32
N ALA A 322 12.74 -25.41 -16.13
CA ALA A 322 12.78 -24.15 -16.87
C ALA A 322 12.98 -24.38 -18.37
N THR A 323 13.86 -25.30 -18.77
CA THR A 323 14.15 -25.58 -20.19
C THR A 323 13.06 -26.39 -20.91
N GLU A 324 12.23 -27.14 -20.18
CA GLU A 324 11.11 -27.88 -20.79
C GLU A 324 9.90 -26.98 -21.09
N LYS A 325 9.69 -25.92 -20.29
CA LYS A 325 8.53 -25.03 -20.42
C LYS A 325 8.83 -23.70 -21.13
N PHE A 326 10.06 -23.19 -21.02
CA PHE A 326 10.45 -21.91 -21.58
C PHE A 326 11.59 -22.08 -22.59
N ARG A 327 11.53 -21.32 -23.69
CA ARG A 327 12.65 -21.24 -24.63
C ARG A 327 13.79 -20.42 -24.03
N GLU A 328 15.01 -20.61 -24.54
CA GLU A 328 16.19 -19.87 -24.07
C GLU A 328 15.99 -18.35 -24.12
N ASP A 329 15.26 -17.84 -25.11
CA ASP A 329 14.98 -16.41 -25.26
C ASP A 329 13.88 -15.86 -24.33
N GLN A 330 13.28 -16.73 -23.51
CA GLN A 330 12.27 -16.41 -22.50
C GLN A 330 12.80 -16.51 -21.06
N ILE A 331 14.10 -16.78 -20.88
CA ILE A 331 14.66 -17.06 -19.55
C ILE A 331 15.80 -16.09 -19.25
N PHE A 332 15.70 -15.40 -18.12
CA PHE A 332 16.84 -14.79 -17.46
C PHE A 332 17.31 -15.70 -16.32
N ASN A 333 18.60 -16.05 -16.31
CA ASN A 333 19.19 -16.93 -15.30
C ASN A 333 20.18 -16.14 -14.42
N TRP A 334 20.05 -16.30 -13.11
CA TRP A 334 21.03 -15.78 -12.14
C TRP A 334 21.33 -16.80 -11.05
N SER A 335 22.50 -17.44 -11.16
CA SER A 335 22.92 -18.55 -10.30
C SER A 335 23.74 -18.11 -9.08
N TYR A 336 24.06 -19.07 -8.21
CA TYR A 336 24.98 -18.84 -7.10
C TYR A 336 26.37 -18.40 -7.59
N HIS A 337 26.90 -19.04 -8.64
CA HIS A 337 28.21 -18.73 -9.20
C HIS A 337 28.27 -17.32 -9.77
N ASP A 338 27.21 -16.89 -10.46
CA ASP A 338 27.13 -15.53 -11.04
C ASP A 338 27.17 -14.48 -9.94
N GLY A 339 26.42 -14.69 -8.85
CA GLY A 339 26.46 -13.78 -7.72
C GLY A 339 27.73 -13.82 -6.85
N GLN A 340 28.59 -14.83 -6.99
CA GLN A 340 29.92 -14.82 -6.36
C GLN A 340 30.93 -14.07 -7.24
N LYS A 341 30.86 -14.22 -8.57
CA LYS A 341 31.64 -13.41 -9.51
C LYS A 341 31.32 -11.93 -9.35
N ALA A 342 30.04 -11.57 -9.38
CA ALA A 342 29.60 -10.18 -9.24
C ALA A 342 30.01 -9.53 -7.90
N LYS A 343 30.18 -10.32 -6.83
CA LYS A 343 30.72 -9.82 -5.55
C LYS A 343 32.22 -9.59 -5.60
N ASN A 344 32.96 -10.46 -6.30
CA ASN A 344 34.40 -10.32 -6.46
C ASN A 344 34.75 -9.18 -7.42
N ASP A 345 33.87 -8.89 -8.39
CA ASP A 345 34.00 -7.81 -9.36
C ASP A 345 33.41 -6.47 -8.84
N TRP A 346 32.92 -6.44 -7.60
CA TRP A 346 32.37 -5.23 -6.98
C TRP A 346 33.50 -4.35 -6.44
N ASP A 347 33.87 -3.32 -7.20
CA ASP A 347 34.84 -2.30 -6.78
C ASP A 347 34.28 -1.47 -5.60
N GLU A 348 34.99 -1.46 -4.47
CA GLU A 348 34.61 -0.76 -3.22
C GLU A 348 34.42 0.76 -3.36
N ASN A 349 34.78 1.36 -4.51
CA ASN A 349 34.73 2.80 -4.74
C ASN A 349 33.39 3.33 -5.30
N ASN A 350 32.40 2.48 -5.54
CA ASN A 350 31.08 2.88 -6.08
C ASN A 350 29.94 2.82 -5.04
N GLY A 351 30.25 3.09 -3.77
CA GLY A 351 29.28 3.16 -2.66
C GLY A 351 28.59 4.52 -2.52
#